data_AF-A0A662EIM9-F1
#
_entry.id   AF-A0A662EIM9-F1
#
_cell.length_a   1.000
_cell.length_b   1.000
_cell.length_c   1.000
_cell.angle_alpha   90.00
_cell.angle_beta   90.00
_cell.angle_gamma   90.00
#
_symmetry.space_group_name_H-M   'P 1'
#
loop_
_entity.id
_entity.type
_entity.pdbx_description
1 polymer ?
#
loop_
_entity_poly.entity_id
_entity_poly.type
_entity_poly.pdbx_seq_one_letter_code
_entity_poly.pdbx_strand_id
1 'polypeptide(L)'
;TDAMITWMITRTGFALLWPRSALPWIEQPLGGELLLTRAAAERLLSDPRVRRQSDWGIDTLYTFSMVAHGLPIYEIYIDAGKLHKLYGALTDLKTMLIECFSAVQGLKDEDVPAGTVHHFEYPGPVRQEVKERVGYDFERTLWLLREKWTDRQVELLGLFPRPVREGMLACREYPRFSFMDEDAWAETYLVLLERFDPADADWKELLFKLWIARVLQYTTAVALRGYDHALHYLHRMVARYVHRALVGGSAA
;
A
#
# COMPACT_ATOMS: atom_id res chain seq x y z
N THR A 1 14.37 2.64 -1.74
CA THR A 1 12.90 2.72 -1.63
C THR A 1 12.27 1.58 -2.41
N ASP A 2 11.89 0.47 -1.77
CA ASP A 2 11.25 -0.71 -2.40
C ASP A 2 9.92 -1.02 -1.69
N ALA A 3 9.06 -1.88 -2.25
CA ALA A 3 7.79 -2.32 -1.66
C ALA A 3 6.79 -1.19 -1.35
N MET A 4 6.76 -0.13 -2.16
CA MET A 4 5.92 1.04 -1.91
C MET A 4 4.41 0.79 -2.04
N ILE A 5 3.98 -0.21 -2.82
CA ILE A 5 2.58 -0.67 -2.82
C ILE A 5 2.29 -1.38 -1.50
N THR A 6 3.15 -2.30 -1.06
CA THR A 6 3.00 -2.98 0.24
C THR A 6 2.78 -1.99 1.38
N TRP A 7 3.63 -0.96 1.48
CA TRP A 7 3.58 -0.01 2.59
C TRP A 7 2.47 1.04 2.46
N MET A 8 2.36 1.70 1.31
CA MET A 8 1.45 2.84 1.14
C MET A 8 0.05 2.43 0.68
N ILE A 9 -0.13 1.20 0.20
CA ILE A 9 -1.42 0.67 -0.26
C ILE A 9 -1.93 -0.42 0.68
N THR A 10 -1.30 -1.59 0.69
CA THR A 10 -1.87 -2.78 1.34
C THR A 10 -1.83 -2.68 2.88
N ARG A 11 -0.66 -2.44 3.48
CA ARG A 11 -0.53 -2.29 4.94
C ARG A 11 -1.21 -1.04 5.46
N THR A 12 -1.22 0.05 4.68
CA THR A 12 -1.97 1.27 5.03
C THR A 12 -3.47 1.00 5.09
N GLY A 13 -4.04 0.36 4.07
CA GLY A 13 -5.46 0.01 4.07
C GLY A 13 -5.82 -0.95 5.20
N PHE A 14 -4.99 -1.98 5.42
CA PHE A 14 -5.17 -2.90 6.54
C PHE A 14 -5.16 -2.19 7.90
N ALA A 15 -4.23 -1.25 8.11
CA ALA A 15 -4.14 -0.47 9.34
C ALA A 15 -5.37 0.41 9.59
N LEU A 16 -5.91 1.01 8.52
CA LEU A 16 -7.05 1.93 8.61
C LEU A 16 -8.39 1.18 8.76
N LEU A 17 -8.55 0.03 8.10
CA LEU A 17 -9.81 -0.71 8.03
C LEU A 17 -9.94 -1.78 9.14
N TRP A 18 -8.86 -2.50 9.43
CA TRP A 18 -8.87 -3.61 10.39
C TRP A 18 -7.81 -3.46 11.49
N PRO A 19 -7.84 -2.34 12.25
CA PRO A 19 -6.78 -2.01 13.20
C PRO A 19 -6.63 -3.00 14.36
N ARG A 20 -7.68 -3.78 14.65
CA ARG A 20 -7.67 -4.79 15.71
C ARG A 20 -7.23 -6.18 15.25
N SER A 21 -7.06 -6.39 13.95
CA SER A 21 -6.71 -7.71 13.38
C SER A 21 -5.19 -7.91 13.27
N ALA A 22 -4.77 -9.09 12.80
CA ALA A 22 -3.38 -9.35 12.44
C ALA A 22 -2.93 -8.69 11.12
N LEU A 23 -3.86 -8.24 10.26
CA LEU A 23 -3.58 -7.77 8.90
C LEU A 23 -2.50 -6.66 8.81
N PRO A 24 -2.53 -5.60 9.64
CA PRO A 24 -1.52 -4.53 9.54
C PRO A 24 -0.10 -5.00 9.85
N TRP A 25 0.01 -6.14 10.54
CA TRP A 25 1.24 -6.67 11.11
C TRP A 25 1.88 -7.75 10.25
N ILE A 26 1.19 -8.25 9.22
CA ILE A 26 1.81 -9.10 8.19
C ILE A 26 2.86 -8.26 7.46
N GLU A 27 4.10 -8.74 7.39
CA GLU A 27 5.23 -7.95 6.91
C GLU A 27 5.23 -7.77 5.39
N GLN A 28 4.90 -8.84 4.66
CA GLN A 28 4.83 -8.84 3.20
C GLN A 28 3.49 -9.39 2.70
N PRO A 29 2.37 -8.66 2.86
CA PRO A 29 1.04 -9.10 2.43
C PRO A 29 0.86 -9.23 0.90
N LEU A 30 1.89 -8.89 0.12
CA LEU A 30 1.96 -9.07 -1.33
C LEU A 30 3.04 -10.10 -1.72
N GLY A 31 3.55 -10.88 -0.77
CA GLY A 31 4.59 -11.88 -0.99
C GLY A 31 4.02 -13.14 -1.63
N GLY A 32 4.53 -13.51 -2.80
CA GLY A 32 4.13 -14.73 -3.51
C GLY A 32 4.84 -16.01 -3.01
N GLU A 33 5.81 -15.89 -2.10
CA GLU A 33 6.53 -17.02 -1.51
C GLU A 33 5.87 -17.45 -0.20
N LEU A 34 5.08 -18.53 -0.27
CA LEU A 34 4.36 -19.08 0.88
C LEU A 34 4.23 -20.60 0.79
N LEU A 35 3.97 -21.23 1.93
CA LEU A 35 3.66 -22.65 2.05
C LEU A 35 2.31 -22.81 2.74
N LEU A 36 1.42 -23.59 2.13
CA LEU A 36 0.09 -23.87 2.67
C LEU A 36 -0.03 -25.34 3.08
N THR A 37 -0.69 -25.58 4.20
CA THR A 37 -1.24 -26.91 4.47
C THR A 37 -2.38 -27.19 3.49
N ARG A 38 -2.72 -28.47 3.29
CA ARG A 38 -3.89 -28.86 2.49
C ARG A 38 -5.17 -28.16 2.96
N ALA A 39 -5.41 -28.13 4.27
CA ALA A 39 -6.60 -27.51 4.85
C ALA A 39 -6.66 -25.99 4.59
N ALA A 40 -5.52 -25.30 4.68
CA ALA A 40 -5.44 -23.87 4.34
C ALA A 40 -5.73 -23.63 2.85
N ALA A 41 -5.15 -24.44 1.96
CA ALA A 41 -5.40 -24.34 0.52
C ALA A 41 -6.87 -24.60 0.16
N GLU A 42 -7.49 -25.63 0.75
CA GLU A 42 -8.92 -25.92 0.56
C GLU A 42 -9.80 -24.78 1.08
N ARG A 43 -9.42 -24.16 2.22
CA ARG A 43 -10.13 -23.00 2.75
C ARG A 43 -10.07 -21.80 1.82
N LEU A 44 -8.88 -21.46 1.31
CA LEU A 44 -8.71 -20.39 0.32
C LEU A 44 -9.47 -20.69 -0.98
N LEU A 45 -9.41 -21.93 -1.46
CA LEU A 45 -10.15 -22.35 -2.65
C LEU A 45 -11.66 -22.26 -2.44
N SER A 46 -12.16 -22.50 -1.23
CA SER A 46 -13.59 -22.38 -0.93
C SER A 46 -14.09 -20.93 -0.85
N ASP A 47 -13.20 -19.94 -0.72
CA ASP A 47 -13.56 -18.54 -0.60
C ASP A 47 -13.87 -17.92 -1.99
N PRO A 48 -15.12 -17.51 -2.27
CA PRO A 48 -15.48 -16.95 -3.58
C PRO A 48 -14.73 -15.66 -3.90
N ARG A 49 -14.30 -14.90 -2.89
CA ARG A 49 -13.57 -13.63 -3.05
C ARG A 49 -12.15 -13.88 -3.56
N VAL A 50 -11.54 -14.96 -3.08
CA VAL A 50 -10.23 -15.43 -3.56
C VAL A 50 -10.37 -15.97 -4.98
N ARG A 51 -11.37 -16.83 -5.24
CA ARG A 51 -11.56 -17.46 -6.56
C ARG A 51 -11.82 -16.46 -7.70
N ARG A 52 -12.50 -15.35 -7.42
CA ARG A 52 -12.78 -14.32 -8.42
C ARG A 52 -11.58 -13.41 -8.72
N GLN A 53 -10.55 -13.44 -7.87
CA GLN A 53 -9.38 -12.58 -8.02
C GLN A 53 -8.41 -13.20 -9.03
N SER A 54 -8.37 -12.64 -10.24
CA SER A 54 -7.55 -13.15 -11.35
C SER A 54 -6.42 -12.22 -11.77
N ASP A 55 -6.09 -11.24 -10.93
CA ASP A 55 -5.16 -10.15 -11.21
C ASP A 55 -4.13 -10.02 -10.05
N TRP A 56 -3.33 -8.94 -10.00
CA TRP A 56 -2.31 -8.72 -8.97
C TRP A 56 -2.86 -8.59 -7.53
N GLY A 57 -4.17 -8.43 -7.35
CA GLY A 57 -4.82 -8.43 -6.05
C GLY A 57 -4.83 -9.79 -5.34
N ILE A 58 -4.46 -10.89 -6.01
CA ILE A 58 -4.55 -12.24 -5.45
C ILE A 58 -3.80 -12.41 -4.12
N ASP A 59 -2.59 -11.85 -4.01
CA ASP A 59 -1.81 -11.96 -2.77
C ASP A 59 -2.46 -11.21 -1.62
N THR A 60 -3.08 -10.06 -1.90
CA THR A 60 -3.91 -9.32 -0.92
C THR A 60 -5.07 -10.19 -0.44
N LEU A 61 -5.75 -10.89 -1.36
CA LEU A 61 -6.88 -11.75 -1.05
C LEU A 61 -6.46 -13.01 -0.27
N TYR A 62 -5.32 -13.61 -0.58
CA TYR A 62 -4.78 -14.71 0.21
C TYR A 62 -4.45 -14.25 1.63
N THR A 63 -3.69 -13.16 1.80
CA THR A 63 -3.38 -12.63 3.14
C THR A 63 -4.65 -12.29 3.91
N PHE A 64 -5.58 -11.57 3.29
CA PHE A 64 -6.85 -11.22 3.90
C PHE A 64 -7.62 -12.46 4.35
N SER A 65 -7.82 -13.41 3.44
CA SER A 65 -8.63 -14.62 3.67
C SER A 65 -7.99 -15.51 4.76
N MET A 66 -6.66 -15.65 4.79
CA MET A 66 -5.99 -16.41 5.85
C MET A 66 -6.28 -15.82 7.24
N VAL A 67 -6.19 -14.50 7.39
CA VAL A 67 -6.49 -13.84 8.68
C VAL A 67 -7.99 -13.88 8.98
N ALA A 68 -8.85 -13.60 8.00
CA ALA A 68 -10.30 -13.60 8.16
C ALA A 68 -10.85 -14.96 8.60
N HIS A 69 -10.24 -16.05 8.14
CA HIS A 69 -10.58 -17.42 8.57
C HIS A 69 -9.84 -17.90 9.81
N GLY A 70 -9.06 -17.03 10.47
CA GLY A 70 -8.33 -17.36 11.70
C GLY A 70 -7.24 -18.41 11.52
N LEU A 71 -6.68 -18.54 10.31
CA LEU A 71 -5.61 -19.51 10.05
C LEU A 71 -4.31 -19.07 10.75
N PRO A 72 -3.59 -19.97 11.43
CA PRO A 72 -2.31 -19.61 12.04
C PRO A 72 -1.27 -19.28 10.96
N ILE A 73 -0.54 -18.19 11.16
CA ILE A 73 0.47 -17.66 10.24
C ILE A 73 1.84 -17.64 10.93
N TYR A 74 2.86 -18.11 10.21
CA TYR A 74 4.26 -18.02 10.60
C TYR A 74 5.07 -17.36 9.48
N GLU A 75 5.70 -16.22 9.74
CA GLU A 75 6.59 -15.54 8.79
C GLU A 75 8.06 -15.88 9.09
N ILE A 76 8.72 -16.56 8.15
CA ILE A 76 10.15 -16.93 8.23
C ILE A 76 10.98 -15.84 7.56
N TYR A 77 12.07 -15.42 8.19
CA TYR A 77 12.99 -14.45 7.59
C TYR A 77 14.03 -15.17 6.71
N ILE A 78 14.10 -14.79 5.43
CA ILE A 78 15.09 -15.32 4.49
C ILE A 78 16.22 -14.30 4.31
N ASP A 79 17.37 -14.59 4.91
CA ASP A 79 18.53 -13.68 5.01
C ASP A 79 19.17 -13.33 3.66
N ALA A 80 19.09 -14.25 2.69
CA ALA A 80 19.60 -14.05 1.33
C ALA A 80 18.91 -12.88 0.63
N GLY A 81 17.71 -12.51 1.09
CA GLY A 81 16.86 -11.51 0.47
C GLY A 81 16.32 -11.98 -0.88
N LYS A 82 15.42 -11.18 -1.46
CA LYS A 82 14.88 -11.38 -2.79
C LYS A 82 15.35 -10.25 -3.69
N LEU A 83 16.24 -10.56 -4.62
CA LEU A 83 16.71 -9.60 -5.62
C LEU A 83 15.78 -9.64 -6.83
N HIS A 84 14.87 -8.67 -6.90
CA HIS A 84 14.06 -8.45 -8.09
C HIS A 84 14.79 -7.60 -9.14
N LYS A 85 14.32 -7.64 -10.38
CA LYS A 85 14.76 -6.69 -11.42
C LYS A 85 14.50 -5.26 -10.93
N LEU A 86 15.41 -4.34 -11.22
CA LEU A 86 15.17 -2.91 -11.01
C LEU A 86 13.93 -2.49 -11.80
N TYR A 87 12.95 -1.90 -11.13
CA TYR A 87 11.90 -1.16 -11.80
C TYR A 87 12.53 0.08 -12.44
N GLY A 88 12.10 0.43 -13.65
CA GLY A 88 12.52 1.67 -14.30
C GLY A 88 11.88 2.85 -13.58
N ALA A 89 10.79 3.38 -14.14
CA ALA A 89 9.98 4.38 -13.45
C ALA A 89 8.82 3.71 -12.68
N LEU A 90 8.20 4.43 -11.74
CA LEU A 90 7.05 3.91 -11.01
C LEU A 90 5.84 3.53 -11.91
N THR A 91 5.82 3.94 -13.19
CA THR A 91 4.85 3.45 -14.18
C THR A 91 4.81 1.94 -14.31
N ASP A 92 5.95 1.27 -14.11
CA ASP A 92 6.07 -0.19 -14.23
C ASP A 92 5.20 -0.91 -13.19
N LEU A 93 4.83 -0.20 -12.11
CA LEU A 93 4.00 -0.68 -11.01
C LEU A 93 2.54 -0.21 -11.10
N LYS A 94 2.15 0.53 -12.15
CA LYS A 94 0.84 1.17 -12.22
C LYS A 94 -0.31 0.16 -12.19
N THR A 95 -0.22 -0.93 -12.95
CA THR A 95 -1.26 -1.97 -12.99
C THR A 95 -1.40 -2.64 -11.62
N MET A 96 -0.28 -3.08 -11.03
CA MET A 96 -0.24 -3.67 -9.70
C MET A 96 -0.81 -2.72 -8.64
N LEU A 97 -0.46 -1.43 -8.69
CA LEU A 97 -0.99 -0.41 -7.79
C LEU A 97 -2.53 -0.37 -7.81
N ILE A 98 -3.10 -0.28 -9.02
CA ILE A 98 -4.55 -0.17 -9.22
C ILE A 98 -5.25 -1.42 -8.70
N GLU A 99 -4.75 -2.59 -9.07
CA GLU A 99 -5.36 -3.87 -8.72
C GLU A 99 -5.22 -4.19 -7.22
N CYS A 100 -4.07 -3.93 -6.61
CA CYS A 100 -3.90 -4.07 -5.16
C CYS A 100 -4.77 -3.07 -4.37
N PHE A 101 -4.90 -1.81 -4.83
CA PHE A 101 -5.81 -0.86 -4.19
C PHE A 101 -7.27 -1.31 -4.34
N SER A 102 -7.68 -1.75 -5.53
CA SER A 102 -9.03 -2.25 -5.82
C SER A 102 -9.37 -3.48 -4.97
N ALA A 103 -8.39 -4.38 -4.76
CA ALA A 103 -8.54 -5.53 -3.87
C ALA A 103 -8.84 -5.10 -2.43
N VAL A 104 -8.08 -4.13 -1.89
CA VAL A 104 -8.34 -3.59 -0.55
C VAL A 104 -9.70 -2.90 -0.47
N GLN A 105 -10.02 -2.05 -1.46
CA GLN A 105 -11.32 -1.36 -1.51
C GLN A 105 -12.48 -2.35 -1.58
N GLY A 106 -12.38 -3.39 -2.39
CA GLY A 106 -13.42 -4.41 -2.54
C GLY A 106 -13.61 -5.30 -1.31
N LEU A 107 -12.72 -5.21 -0.32
CA LEU A 107 -12.82 -5.89 0.96
C LEU A 107 -13.29 -4.96 2.08
N LYS A 108 -13.39 -3.64 1.87
CA LYS A 108 -13.47 -2.64 2.96
C LYS A 108 -14.59 -2.85 3.98
N ASP A 109 -15.70 -3.47 3.56
CA ASP A 109 -16.89 -3.70 4.38
C ASP A 109 -16.91 -5.11 5.03
N GLU A 110 -15.82 -5.87 4.88
CA GLU A 110 -15.71 -7.23 5.41
C GLU A 110 -15.27 -7.23 6.88
N ASP A 111 -15.84 -8.15 7.67
CA ASP A 111 -15.44 -8.36 9.05
C ASP A 111 -14.20 -9.25 9.16
N VAL A 112 -13.28 -8.86 10.05
CA VAL A 112 -12.04 -9.61 10.34
C VAL A 112 -11.90 -9.78 11.85
N PRO A 113 -11.64 -11.01 12.35
CA PRO A 113 -11.48 -11.24 13.78
C PRO A 113 -10.27 -10.47 14.33
N ALA A 114 -10.39 -10.02 15.58
CA ALA A 114 -9.34 -9.27 16.28
C ALA A 114 -8.12 -10.13 16.69
N GLY A 115 -8.16 -11.44 16.45
CA GLY A 115 -7.12 -12.36 16.90
C GLY A 115 -6.91 -13.50 15.92
N THR A 116 -5.66 -13.62 15.46
CA THR A 116 -5.14 -14.75 14.71
C THR A 116 -3.77 -15.09 15.29
N VAL A 117 -3.45 -16.38 15.43
CA VAL A 117 -2.10 -16.79 15.85
C VAL A 117 -1.12 -16.38 14.76
N HIS A 118 -0.29 -15.39 15.06
CA HIS A 118 0.68 -14.82 14.13
C HIS A 118 2.04 -14.77 14.81
N HIS A 119 2.98 -15.52 14.26
CA HIS A 119 4.38 -15.51 14.66
C HIS A 119 5.22 -15.00 13.50
N PHE A 120 6.26 -14.23 13.81
CA PHE A 120 7.24 -13.81 12.83
C PHE A 120 8.63 -13.95 13.43
N GLU A 121 9.57 -14.42 12.61
CA GLU A 121 10.98 -14.51 12.98
C GLU A 121 11.60 -13.11 13.06
N TYR A 122 12.45 -12.89 14.06
CA TYR A 122 13.16 -11.62 14.19
C TYR A 122 14.11 -11.44 12.99
N PRO A 123 13.97 -10.38 12.19
CA PRO A 123 14.86 -10.16 11.07
C PRO A 123 16.27 -9.86 11.62
N GLY A 124 17.26 -10.61 11.14
CA GLY A 124 18.66 -10.31 11.38
C GLY A 124 19.09 -8.98 10.77
N PRO A 125 20.37 -8.59 10.89
CA PRO A 125 20.87 -7.39 10.25
C PRO A 125 20.69 -7.47 8.74
N VAL A 126 20.13 -6.40 8.14
CA VAL A 126 19.92 -6.31 6.69
C VAL A 126 21.26 -6.13 5.99
N ARG A 127 21.50 -6.94 4.95
CA ARG A 127 22.72 -6.90 4.12
C ARG A 127 22.91 -5.53 3.44
N GLN A 128 24.14 -5.08 3.33
CA GLN A 128 24.47 -3.74 2.85
C GLN A 128 24.00 -3.50 1.40
N GLU A 129 24.08 -4.54 0.55
CA GLU A 129 23.64 -4.48 -0.84
C GLU A 129 22.14 -4.19 -0.97
N VAL A 130 21.34 -4.63 0.01
CA VAL A 130 19.90 -4.33 0.08
C VAL A 130 19.69 -2.89 0.54
N LYS A 131 20.51 -2.39 1.48
CA LYS A 131 20.42 -1.01 2.00
C LYS A 131 20.76 0.04 0.94
N GLU A 132 21.73 -0.25 0.09
CA GLU A 132 22.23 0.68 -0.95
C GLU A 132 21.44 0.62 -2.25
N ARG A 133 20.49 -0.31 -2.37
CA ARG A 133 19.72 -0.51 -3.59
C ARG A 133 18.80 0.68 -3.88
N VAL A 134 18.98 1.26 -5.07
CA VAL A 134 18.04 2.21 -5.67
C VAL A 134 16.82 1.45 -6.15
N GLY A 135 15.62 1.86 -5.74
CA GLY A 135 14.40 1.09 -6.04
C GLY A 135 13.62 1.54 -7.27
N TYR A 136 13.86 2.77 -7.76
CA TYR A 136 13.23 3.31 -8.97
C TYR A 136 14.01 4.53 -9.48
N ASP A 137 13.79 4.89 -10.75
CA ASP A 137 14.29 6.11 -11.38
C ASP A 137 13.52 7.33 -10.88
N PHE A 138 14.17 8.12 -10.02
CA PHE A 138 13.57 9.30 -9.38
C PHE A 138 13.19 10.38 -10.39
N GLU A 139 14.09 10.69 -11.34
CA GLU A 139 13.88 11.77 -12.31
C GLU A 139 12.74 11.43 -13.26
N ARG A 140 12.74 10.23 -13.85
CA ARG A 140 11.63 9.79 -14.72
C ARG A 140 10.30 9.78 -13.97
N THR A 141 10.31 9.35 -12.71
CA THR A 141 9.09 9.32 -11.88
C THR A 141 8.57 10.72 -11.57
N LEU A 142 9.46 11.68 -11.33
CA LEU A 142 9.08 13.07 -11.06
C LEU A 142 8.28 13.68 -12.22
N TRP A 143 8.67 13.38 -13.46
CA TRP A 143 8.02 13.88 -14.66
C TRP A 143 6.61 13.33 -14.87
N LEU A 144 6.30 12.12 -14.39
CA LEU A 144 4.97 11.50 -14.49
C LEU A 144 3.86 12.30 -13.79
N LEU A 145 4.20 13.11 -12.78
CA LEU A 145 3.24 13.97 -12.10
C LEU A 145 2.66 15.06 -13.02
N ARG A 146 3.34 15.39 -14.12
CA ARG A 146 2.93 16.44 -15.06
C ARG A 146 2.17 15.93 -16.28
N GLU A 147 2.28 14.65 -16.58
CA GLU A 147 1.75 14.09 -17.83
C GLU A 147 0.27 13.69 -17.69
N LYS A 148 -0.45 13.54 -18.81
CA LYS A 148 -1.77 12.87 -18.88
C LYS A 148 -2.88 13.46 -17.99
N TRP A 149 -2.82 14.75 -17.67
CA TRP A 149 -3.92 15.45 -17.00
C TRP A 149 -5.13 15.62 -17.92
N THR A 150 -6.32 15.42 -17.36
CA THR A 150 -7.61 15.67 -18.00
C THR A 150 -8.44 16.61 -17.14
N ASP A 151 -9.44 17.26 -17.74
CA ASP A 151 -10.39 18.10 -16.99
C ASP A 151 -11.19 17.26 -15.98
N ARG A 152 -11.48 15.99 -16.32
CA ARG A 152 -12.11 15.04 -15.41
C ARG A 152 -11.27 14.78 -14.16
N GLN A 153 -9.96 14.59 -14.28
CA GLN A 153 -9.08 14.43 -13.11
C GLN A 153 -9.09 15.69 -12.22
N VAL A 154 -9.19 16.88 -12.82
CA VAL A 154 -9.31 18.15 -12.08
C VAL A 154 -10.62 18.23 -11.31
N GLU A 155 -11.74 17.80 -11.90
CA GLU A 155 -13.02 17.68 -11.20
C GLU A 155 -12.95 16.69 -10.04
N LEU A 156 -12.37 15.51 -10.26
CA LEU A 156 -12.23 14.46 -9.24
C LEU A 156 -11.38 14.93 -8.05
N LEU A 157 -10.35 15.74 -8.28
CA LEU A 157 -9.56 16.37 -7.21
C LEU A 157 -10.40 17.26 -6.29
N GLY A 158 -11.58 17.71 -6.73
CA GLY A 158 -12.55 18.41 -5.90
C GLY A 158 -13.04 17.61 -4.69
N LEU A 159 -12.92 16.28 -4.71
CA LEU A 159 -13.31 15.37 -3.63
C LEU A 159 -12.25 15.25 -2.52
N PHE A 160 -11.03 15.72 -2.76
CA PHE A 160 -9.90 15.56 -1.87
C PHE A 160 -9.70 16.77 -0.94
N PRO A 161 -9.00 16.60 0.20
CA PRO A 161 -8.65 17.71 1.08
C PRO A 161 -7.93 18.84 0.33
N ARG A 162 -8.18 20.08 0.75
CA ARG A 162 -7.64 21.28 0.09
C ARG A 162 -6.12 21.21 -0.16
N PRO A 163 -5.26 20.81 0.80
CA PRO A 163 -3.81 20.73 0.56
C PRO A 163 -3.44 19.74 -0.55
N VAL A 164 -4.13 18.61 -0.61
CA VAL A 164 -3.92 17.58 -1.65
C VAL A 164 -4.39 18.09 -3.00
N ARG A 165 -5.59 18.67 -3.06
CA ARG A 165 -6.14 19.25 -4.30
C ARG A 165 -5.22 20.33 -4.87
N GLU A 166 -4.86 21.33 -4.07
CA GLU A 166 -3.99 22.43 -4.53
C GLU A 166 -2.59 21.94 -4.90
N GLY A 167 -2.03 21.02 -4.11
CA GLY A 167 -0.74 20.40 -4.37
C GLY A 167 -0.71 19.62 -5.69
N MET A 168 -1.73 18.79 -5.94
CA MET A 168 -1.87 18.02 -7.17
C MET A 168 -2.14 18.91 -8.38
N LEU A 169 -2.94 19.97 -8.25
CA LEU A 169 -3.17 20.91 -9.36
C LEU A 169 -1.88 21.64 -9.76
N ALA A 170 -1.04 22.00 -8.79
CA ALA A 170 0.26 22.60 -9.06
C ALA A 170 1.21 21.65 -9.83
N CYS A 171 1.04 20.33 -9.70
CA CYS A 171 1.81 19.34 -10.46
C CYS A 171 1.63 19.43 -11.98
N ARG A 172 0.57 20.09 -12.48
CA ARG A 172 0.41 20.34 -13.91
C ARG A 172 1.53 21.20 -14.48
N GLU A 173 1.97 22.20 -13.71
CA GLU A 173 3.01 23.15 -14.10
C GLU A 173 4.39 22.67 -13.66
N TYR A 174 4.52 22.23 -12.41
CA TYR A 174 5.78 21.81 -11.83
C TYR A 174 5.58 20.70 -10.80
N PRO A 175 6.39 19.63 -10.79
CA PRO A 175 6.21 18.51 -9.88
C PRO A 175 6.26 18.97 -8.41
N ARG A 176 5.18 18.75 -7.66
CA ARG A 176 5.11 18.99 -6.21
C ARG A 176 4.71 17.71 -5.51
N PHE A 177 5.24 17.49 -4.32
CA PHE A 177 4.93 16.29 -3.54
C PHE A 177 5.06 16.50 -2.03
N SER A 178 5.64 17.62 -1.56
CA SER A 178 5.80 17.91 -0.13
C SER A 178 4.49 17.95 0.64
N PHE A 179 3.37 18.23 -0.03
CA PHE A 179 2.01 18.22 0.54
C PHE A 179 1.48 16.81 0.85
N MET A 180 2.06 15.75 0.28
CA MET A 180 1.58 14.38 0.45
C MET A 180 2.29 13.69 1.62
N ASP A 181 2.24 14.33 2.79
CA ASP A 181 2.72 13.75 4.03
C ASP A 181 1.82 12.61 4.54
N GLU A 182 2.09 12.13 5.74
CA GLU A 182 1.39 10.98 6.31
C GLU A 182 -0.09 11.26 6.57
N ASP A 183 -0.42 12.41 7.15
CA ASP A 183 -1.81 12.75 7.47
C ASP A 183 -2.60 13.04 6.19
N ALA A 184 -1.99 13.75 5.24
CA ALA A 184 -2.58 13.99 3.93
C ALA A 184 -2.83 12.67 3.17
N TRP A 185 -1.92 11.70 3.27
CA TRP A 185 -2.11 10.39 2.65
C TRP A 185 -3.25 9.60 3.29
N ALA A 186 -3.37 9.60 4.62
CA ALA A 186 -4.48 8.92 5.30
C ALA A 186 -5.84 9.46 4.84
N GLU A 187 -5.99 10.79 4.76
CA GLU A 187 -7.23 11.42 4.28
C GLU A 187 -7.49 11.13 2.80
N THR A 188 -6.45 11.19 1.97
CA THR A 188 -6.50 10.80 0.56
C THR A 188 -6.98 9.35 0.40
N TYR A 189 -6.45 8.44 1.22
CA TYR A 189 -6.78 7.03 1.20
C TYR A 189 -8.26 6.79 1.50
N LEU A 190 -8.81 7.47 2.52
CA LEU A 190 -10.23 7.36 2.88
C LEU A 190 -11.14 7.88 1.76
N VAL A 191 -10.77 8.97 1.07
CA VAL A 191 -11.52 9.44 -0.10
C VAL A 191 -11.49 8.40 -1.23
N LEU A 192 -10.32 7.80 -1.49
CA LEU A 192 -10.19 6.76 -2.50
C LEU A 192 -11.03 5.53 -2.16
N LEU A 193 -11.04 5.06 -0.90
CA LEU A 193 -11.86 3.92 -0.48
C LEU A 193 -13.36 4.14 -0.76
N GLU A 194 -13.83 5.37 -0.64
CA GLU A 194 -15.23 5.71 -0.88
C GLU A 194 -15.58 5.99 -2.34
N ARG A 195 -14.63 6.54 -3.12
CA ARG A 195 -14.97 7.16 -4.42
C ARG A 195 -14.26 6.58 -5.62
N PHE A 196 -13.15 5.87 -5.42
CA PHE A 196 -12.36 5.31 -6.52
C PHE A 196 -13.20 4.30 -7.32
N ASP A 197 -13.18 4.44 -8.65
CA ASP A 197 -13.82 3.53 -9.58
C ASP A 197 -12.75 2.79 -10.42
N PRO A 198 -12.58 1.47 -10.26
CA PRO A 198 -11.63 0.68 -11.04
C PRO A 198 -12.06 0.49 -12.51
N ALA A 199 -13.24 0.94 -12.94
CA ALA A 199 -13.61 0.98 -14.34
C ALA A 199 -13.18 2.29 -15.02
N ASP A 200 -13.03 3.38 -14.26
CA ASP A 200 -12.75 4.72 -14.77
C ASP A 200 -11.22 4.96 -14.96
N ALA A 201 -10.82 5.33 -16.17
CA ALA A 201 -9.42 5.58 -16.51
C ALA A 201 -8.83 6.82 -15.81
N ASP A 202 -9.64 7.84 -15.54
CA ASP A 202 -9.21 9.05 -14.84
C ASP A 202 -9.01 8.79 -13.36
N TRP A 203 -9.85 7.95 -12.73
CA TRP A 203 -9.62 7.47 -11.37
C TRP A 203 -8.31 6.68 -11.26
N LYS A 204 -8.04 5.77 -12.21
CA LYS A 204 -6.79 5.00 -12.27
C LYS A 204 -5.55 5.88 -12.40
N GLU A 205 -5.59 6.88 -13.27
CA GLU A 205 -4.49 7.84 -13.41
C GLU A 205 -4.35 8.70 -12.17
N LEU A 206 -5.45 9.15 -11.57
CA LEU A 206 -5.41 9.98 -10.37
C LEU A 206 -4.85 9.24 -9.16
N LEU A 207 -5.29 7.99 -8.91
CA LEU A 207 -4.70 7.11 -7.89
C LEU A 207 -3.18 6.98 -8.10
N PHE A 208 -2.77 6.74 -9.35
CA PHE A 208 -1.36 6.61 -9.69
C PHE A 208 -0.55 7.87 -9.35
N LYS A 209 -1.05 9.06 -9.71
CA LYS A 209 -0.35 10.32 -9.42
C LYS A 209 -0.33 10.66 -7.92
N LEU A 210 -1.43 10.44 -7.20
CA LEU A 210 -1.50 10.62 -5.74
C LEU A 210 -0.48 9.73 -5.03
N TRP A 211 -0.39 8.47 -5.44
CA TRP A 211 0.59 7.52 -4.90
C TRP A 211 2.03 7.91 -5.27
N ILE A 212 2.31 8.37 -6.50
CA ILE A 212 3.64 8.90 -6.86
C ILE A 212 4.02 10.05 -5.93
N ALA A 213 3.12 11.01 -5.71
CA ALA A 213 3.39 12.13 -4.80
C ALA A 213 3.73 11.62 -3.40
N ARG A 214 3.01 10.61 -2.89
CA ARG A 214 3.30 9.98 -1.60
C ARG A 214 4.68 9.32 -1.56
N VAL A 215 5.03 8.56 -2.59
CA VAL A 215 6.33 7.87 -2.67
C VAL A 215 7.48 8.87 -2.76
N LEU A 216 7.36 9.94 -3.57
CA LEU A 216 8.38 10.99 -3.67
C LEU A 216 8.53 11.75 -2.34
N GLN A 217 7.42 12.06 -1.67
CA GLN A 217 7.45 12.69 -0.34
C GLN A 217 8.20 11.81 0.66
N TYR A 218 7.85 10.51 0.74
CA TYR A 218 8.53 9.56 1.61
C TYR A 218 10.02 9.44 1.25
N THR A 219 10.36 9.31 -0.03
CA THR A 219 11.75 9.16 -0.47
C THR A 219 12.59 10.35 -0.01
N THR A 220 12.11 11.58 -0.24
CA THR A 220 12.87 12.80 0.06
C THR A 220 12.86 13.18 1.53
N ALA A 221 11.74 13.00 2.23
CA ALA A 221 11.61 13.42 3.63
C ALA A 221 12.12 12.37 4.63
N VAL A 222 12.08 11.09 4.25
CA VAL A 222 12.36 9.95 5.15
C VAL A 222 13.49 9.09 4.63
N ALA A 223 13.39 8.52 3.42
CA ALA A 223 14.35 7.51 2.95
C ALA A 223 15.77 8.06 2.82
N LEU A 224 15.93 9.33 2.45
CA LEU A 224 17.23 10.01 2.39
C LEU A 224 17.94 10.12 3.75
N ARG A 225 17.24 9.92 4.88
CA ARG A 225 17.84 9.92 6.23
C ARG A 225 18.52 8.60 6.59
N GLY A 226 18.47 7.60 5.70
CA GLY A 226 19.11 6.30 5.87
C GLY A 226 18.11 5.15 6.08
N TYR A 227 18.55 3.94 5.75
CA TYR A 227 17.72 2.74 5.72
C TYR A 227 17.02 2.45 7.06
N ASP A 228 17.76 2.45 8.16
CA ASP A 228 17.22 2.07 9.47
C ASP A 228 16.17 3.09 9.96
N HIS A 229 16.39 4.39 9.69
CA HIS A 229 15.40 5.43 9.96
C HIS A 229 14.13 5.23 9.14
N ALA A 230 14.29 4.89 7.86
CA ALA A 230 13.18 4.70 6.93
C ALA A 230 12.31 3.49 7.29
N LEU A 231 12.95 2.35 7.61
CA LEU A 231 12.24 1.16 8.07
C LEU A 231 11.50 1.43 9.39
N HIS A 232 12.17 2.07 10.36
CA HIS A 232 11.53 2.46 11.62
C HIS A 232 10.33 3.38 11.38
N TYR A 233 10.46 4.38 10.51
CA TYR A 233 9.37 5.27 10.14
C TYR A 233 8.16 4.52 9.59
N LEU A 234 8.38 3.55 8.68
CA LEU A 234 7.30 2.78 8.04
C LEU A 234 6.52 1.93 9.04
N HIS A 235 7.19 1.22 9.96
CA HIS A 235 6.49 0.48 11.02
C HIS A 235 5.72 1.42 11.96
N ARG A 236 6.31 2.57 12.30
CA ARG A 236 5.63 3.57 13.14
C ARG A 236 4.44 4.23 12.43
N MET A 237 4.51 4.42 11.12
CA MET A 237 3.40 4.91 10.29
C MET A 237 2.21 3.96 10.36
N VAL A 238 2.44 2.65 10.15
CA VAL A 238 1.39 1.62 10.30
C VAL A 238 0.78 1.66 11.70
N ALA A 239 1.59 1.71 12.76
CA ALA A 239 1.10 1.79 14.13
C ALA A 239 0.29 3.07 14.42
N ARG A 240 0.68 4.22 13.85
CA ARG A 240 -0.07 5.47 13.96
C ARG A 240 -1.41 5.40 13.23
N TYR A 241 -1.46 4.78 12.05
CA TYR A 241 -2.74 4.56 11.36
C TYR A 241 -3.67 3.61 12.11
N VAL A 242 -3.14 2.53 12.68
CA VAL A 242 -3.90 1.65 13.58
C VAL A 242 -4.49 2.45 14.74
N HIS A 243 -3.67 3.26 15.42
CA HIS A 243 -4.13 4.10 16.52
C HIS A 243 -5.19 5.12 16.08
N ARG A 244 -4.97 5.79 14.93
CA ARG A 244 -5.91 6.74 14.33
C ARG A 244 -7.27 6.09 14.06
N ALA A 245 -7.30 4.89 13.50
CA ALA A 245 -8.54 4.17 13.23
C ALA A 245 -9.28 3.77 14.51
N LEU A 246 -8.57 3.37 15.57
CA LEU A 246 -9.17 3.01 16.86
C LEU A 246 -9.76 4.21 17.61
N VAL A 247 -9.05 5.34 17.61
CA VAL A 247 -9.49 6.56 18.32
C VAL A 247 -10.52 7.34 17.50
N GLY A 248 -10.30 7.46 16.19
CA GLY A 248 -11.22 8.14 15.28
C GLY A 248 -12.54 7.39 15.04
N GLY A 249 -12.54 6.07 15.19
CA GLY A 249 -13.75 5.24 15.10
C GLY A 249 -14.68 5.31 16.32
N SER A 250 -14.34 6.06 17.37
CA SER A 250 -15.24 6.29 18.52
C SER A 250 -16.22 7.47 18.30
N ALA A 251 -16.27 8.03 17.09
CA ALA A 251 -17.11 9.18 16.73
C ALA A 251 -18.05 8.93 15.53
N ALA A 252 -18.33 7.66 15.20
CA ALA A 252 -19.36 7.27 14.23
C ALA A 252 -20.53 6.57 14.95
#